data_AF-A3JYU2-F1
#
_entry.id   AF-A3JYU2-F1
#
_cell.length_a   1.000
_cell.length_b   1.000
_cell.length_c   1.000
_cell.angle_alpha   90.00
_cell.angle_beta   90.00
_cell.angle_gamma   90.00
#
_symmetry.space_group_name_H-M   'P 1'
#
loop_
_entity.id
_entity.type
_entity.pdbx_description
1 polymer ?
#
loop_
_entity_poly.entity_id
_entity_poly.type
_entity_poly.pdbx_seq_one_letter_code
_entity_poly.pdbx_strand_id
1 'polypeptide(L)'
;MVRYHSGCCGTPIANVLEKKTLPFVGLCVPAPAEKCGPVRSRVNVDSTRGKVKELKPEAAFLTVFGRAIGAVFSGKTSGPFHGEDGLPVVTPRVLTLAERNAARTPLD
;
A
#
# COMPACT_ATOMS: atom_id res chain seq x y z
N MET A 1 -0.76 -8.59 -2.55
CA MET A 1 -0.28 -7.19 -2.67
C MET A 1 1.23 -7.24 -2.83
N VAL A 2 1.76 -6.45 -3.77
CA VAL A 2 3.20 -6.37 -4.08
C VAL A 2 3.74 -5.07 -3.52
N ARG A 3 4.92 -5.11 -2.89
CA ARG A 3 5.58 -3.93 -2.32
C ARG A 3 6.84 -3.59 -3.10
N TYR A 4 6.86 -2.37 -3.60
CA TYR A 4 8.02 -1.78 -4.28
C TYR A 4 8.96 -1.16 -3.24
N HIS A 5 10.25 -1.39 -3.44
CA HIS A 5 11.33 -0.83 -2.63
C HIS A 5 12.28 -0.05 -3.55
N SER A 6 12.97 0.96 -3.00
CA SER A 6 14.01 1.66 -3.73
C SER A 6 15.19 0.72 -4.03
N GLY A 7 15.76 0.83 -5.22
CA GLY A 7 16.92 0.01 -5.61
C GLY A 7 18.20 0.33 -4.83
N CYS A 8 18.36 1.59 -4.37
CA CYS A 8 19.59 2.04 -3.72
C CYS A 8 19.74 1.60 -2.25
N CYS A 9 18.63 1.41 -1.53
CA CYS A 9 18.67 1.13 -0.10
C CYS A 9 17.56 0.21 0.41
N GLY A 10 16.69 -0.29 -0.48
CA GLY A 10 15.61 -1.19 -0.10
C GLY A 10 14.50 -0.52 0.72
N THR A 11 14.41 0.81 0.74
CA THR A 11 13.33 1.52 1.45
C THR A 11 12.00 1.24 0.77
N PRO A 12 10.94 0.83 1.49
CA PRO A 12 9.63 0.63 0.89
C PRO A 12 9.06 1.97 0.40
N ILE A 13 8.57 2.02 -0.84
CA ILE A 13 8.04 3.25 -1.47
C ILE A 13 6.58 3.14 -1.88
N ALA A 14 6.11 1.95 -2.25
CA ALA A 14 4.75 1.77 -2.73
C ALA A 14 4.21 0.35 -2.50
N ASN A 15 2.89 0.23 -2.40
CA ASN A 15 2.18 -1.03 -2.39
C ASN A 15 1.09 -1.01 -3.47
N VAL A 16 1.01 -2.07 -4.26
CA VAL A 16 0.01 -2.23 -5.33
C VAL A 16 -0.66 -3.60 -5.26
N LEU A 17 -1.84 -3.71 -5.86
CA LEU A 17 -2.48 -5.01 -6.04
C LEU A 17 -1.64 -5.89 -6.96
N GLU A 18 -1.68 -7.19 -6.72
CA GLU A 18 -0.91 -8.15 -7.52
C GLU A 18 -1.43 -8.25 -8.96
N LYS A 19 -2.74 -8.09 -9.14
CA LYS A 19 -3.40 -7.98 -10.44
C LYS A 19 -4.00 -6.58 -10.60
N LYS A 20 -4.08 -6.10 -11.84
CA LYS A 20 -4.69 -4.82 -12.22
C LYS A 20 -6.23 -4.84 -12.15
N THR A 21 -6.80 -5.26 -11.02
CA THR A 21 -8.26 -5.31 -10.82
C THR A 21 -8.84 -3.95 -10.41
N LEU A 22 -8.05 -3.13 -9.71
CA LEU A 22 -8.38 -1.77 -9.34
C LEU A 22 -7.16 -0.87 -9.55
N PRO A 23 -7.33 0.36 -10.06
CA PRO A 23 -6.25 1.34 -10.18
C PRO A 23 -5.92 1.90 -8.80
N PHE A 24 -5.02 1.22 -8.09
CA PHE A 24 -4.64 1.54 -6.71
C PHE A 24 -3.13 1.47 -6.50
N VAL A 25 -2.60 2.49 -5.84
CA VAL A 25 -1.27 2.50 -5.25
C VAL A 25 -1.33 3.16 -3.87
N GLY A 26 -0.76 2.52 -2.86
CA GLY A 26 -0.48 3.13 -1.57
C GLY A 26 0.97 3.55 -1.50
N LEU A 27 1.24 4.82 -1.17
CA LEU A 27 2.61 5.34 -1.06
C LEU A 27 3.10 5.29 0.39
N CYS A 28 4.35 4.87 0.58
CA CYS A 28 5.04 4.98 1.85
C CYS A 28 5.65 6.38 1.96
N VAL A 29 5.07 7.24 2.81
CA VAL A 29 5.53 8.61 3.01
C VAL A 29 6.23 8.70 4.36
N PRO A 30 7.44 9.30 4.46
CA PRO A 30 8.11 9.50 5.74
C PRO A 30 7.31 10.47 6.63
N ALA A 31 7.35 10.25 7.93
CA ALA A 31 6.81 11.18 8.91
C ALA A 31 7.81 12.36 9.13
N PRO A 32 7.32 13.58 9.42
CA PRO A 32 5.92 14.00 9.41
C PRO A 32 5.40 14.23 7.97
N ALA A 33 4.19 13.74 7.68
CA ALA A 33 3.58 13.80 6.35
C ALA A 33 2.69 15.04 6.14
N GLU A 34 3.07 16.20 6.68
CA GLU A 34 2.25 17.43 6.69
C GLU A 34 1.82 17.88 5.28
N LYS A 35 2.69 17.66 4.29
CA LYS A 35 2.42 17.96 2.88
C LYS A 35 1.35 17.06 2.23
N CYS A 36 0.98 15.95 2.88
CA CYS A 36 -0.05 15.02 2.39
C CYS A 36 -1.46 15.42 2.83
N GLY A 37 -1.61 16.53 3.56
CA GLY A 37 -2.88 16.96 4.12
C GLY A 37 -3.26 16.19 5.40
N PRO A 38 -4.46 16.46 5.95
CA PRO A 38 -4.86 15.91 7.24
C PRO A 38 -5.07 14.40 7.17
N VAL A 39 -4.62 13.70 8.22
CA VAL A 39 -4.89 12.26 8.41
C VAL A 39 -6.40 12.04 8.51
N ARG A 40 -6.97 11.34 7.53
CA ARG A 40 -8.41 11.02 7.48
C ARG A 40 -8.77 9.76 8.26
N SER A 41 -7.86 8.80 8.32
CA SER A 41 -8.07 7.51 8.98
C SER A 41 -6.76 6.92 9.53
N ARG A 42 -6.88 6.07 10.55
CA ARG A 42 -5.81 5.22 11.09
C ARG A 42 -6.37 3.81 11.22
N VAL A 43 -5.73 2.85 10.57
CA VAL A 43 -6.17 1.46 10.43
C VAL A 43 -5.05 0.51 10.84
N ASN A 44 -5.38 -0.72 11.21
CA ASN A 44 -4.42 -1.78 11.57
C ASN A 44 -3.46 -1.37 12.70
N VAL A 45 -3.96 -0.59 13.66
CA VAL A 45 -3.13 0.03 14.72
C VAL A 45 -2.59 -0.98 15.73
N ASP A 46 -3.16 -2.18 15.80
CA ASP A 46 -2.73 -3.26 16.70
C ASP A 46 -1.28 -3.69 16.45
N SER A 47 -0.77 -3.45 15.24
CA SER A 47 0.61 -3.75 14.85
C SER A 47 1.61 -2.65 15.23
N THR A 48 1.16 -1.58 15.88
CA THR A 48 2.02 -0.46 16.27
C THR A 48 2.70 -0.72 17.61
N ARG A 49 3.94 -0.24 17.77
CA ARG A 49 4.71 -0.33 19.02
C ARG A 49 4.16 0.56 20.16
N GLY A 50 3.24 1.48 19.85
CA GLY A 50 2.69 2.44 20.81
C GLY A 50 1.17 2.41 20.83
N LYS A 51 0.57 3.10 21.79
CA LYS A 51 -0.90 3.20 21.87
C LYS A 51 -1.42 4.21 20.84
N VAL A 52 -1.68 3.73 19.63
CA VAL A 52 -2.37 4.51 18.59
C VAL A 52 -3.84 4.08 18.57
N LYS A 53 -4.75 5.04 18.71
CA LYS A 53 -6.20 4.78 18.52
C LYS A 53 -6.52 4.73 17.03
N GLU A 54 -7.35 3.76 16.64
CA GLU A 54 -7.99 3.77 15.33
C GLU A 54 -8.78 5.06 15.13
N LEU A 55 -8.86 5.48 13.87
CA LEU A 55 -9.60 6.66 13.46
C LEU A 55 -10.34 6.31 12.18
N LYS A 56 -11.68 6.30 12.23
CA LYS A 56 -12.57 6.13 11.08
C LYS A 56 -12.08 5.08 10.06
N PRO A 57 -11.83 3.83 10.47
CA PRO A 57 -11.30 2.80 9.58
C PRO A 57 -12.21 2.52 8.37
N GLU A 58 -13.52 2.61 8.56
CA GLU A 58 -14.53 2.48 7.51
C GLU A 58 -14.42 3.56 6.43
N ALA A 59 -14.04 4.78 6.81
CA ALA A 59 -13.86 5.88 5.87
C ALA A 59 -12.66 5.66 4.94
N ALA A 60 -11.60 5.00 5.40
CA ALA A 60 -10.46 4.64 4.55
C ALA A 60 -10.91 3.71 3.42
N PHE A 61 -11.69 2.68 3.77
CA PHE A 61 -12.20 1.73 2.79
C PHE A 61 -13.11 2.44 1.78
N LEU A 62 -14.14 3.16 2.25
CA LEU A 62 -15.12 3.78 1.35
C LEU A 62 -14.49 4.80 0.40
N THR A 63 -13.56 5.63 0.88
CA THR A 63 -12.94 6.67 0.06
C THR A 63 -11.95 6.11 -0.96
N VAL A 64 -11.08 5.18 -0.55
CA VAL A 64 -10.06 4.59 -1.44
C VAL A 64 -10.72 3.68 -2.47
N PHE A 65 -11.56 2.74 -2.03
CA PHE A 65 -12.21 1.79 -2.93
C PHE A 65 -13.26 2.48 -3.81
N GLY A 66 -14.03 3.43 -3.29
CA GLY A 66 -15.01 4.17 -4.08
C GLY A 66 -14.37 4.91 -5.27
N ARG A 67 -13.21 5.55 -5.05
CA ARG A 67 -12.46 6.21 -6.13
C ARG A 67 -11.92 5.21 -7.15
N ALA A 68 -11.36 4.09 -6.69
CA ALA A 68 -10.82 3.07 -7.58
C ALA A 68 -11.91 2.41 -8.43
N ILE A 69 -13.07 2.10 -7.84
CA ILE A 69 -14.24 1.56 -8.53
C ILE A 69 -14.78 2.57 -9.56
N GLY A 70 -14.92 3.85 -9.19
CA GLY A 70 -15.30 4.90 -10.15
C GLY A 70 -14.31 5.07 -11.30
N ALA A 71 -13.01 4.88 -11.05
CA ALA A 71 -11.98 4.88 -12.08
C ALA A 71 -12.12 3.68 -13.04
N VAL A 72 -12.48 2.50 -12.53
CA VAL A 72 -12.81 1.34 -13.38
C VAL A 72 -14.01 1.64 -14.29
N PHE A 73 -15.12 2.12 -13.72
CA PHE A 73 -16.32 2.43 -14.51
C PHE A 73 -16.12 3.54 -15.54
N SER A 74 -15.18 4.46 -15.30
CA SER A 74 -14.82 5.53 -16.23
C SER A 74 -13.67 5.17 -17.19
N GLY A 75 -13.17 3.93 -17.17
CA GLY A 75 -12.07 3.47 -18.02
C GLY A 75 -10.69 4.03 -17.67
N LYS A 76 -10.56 4.78 -16.56
CA LYS A 76 -9.32 5.44 -16.13
C LYS A 76 -8.45 4.49 -15.28
N THR A 77 -8.06 3.36 -15.85
CA THR A 77 -7.38 2.27 -15.11
C THR A 77 -5.88 2.15 -15.40
N SER A 78 -5.33 2.97 -16.28
CA SER A 78 -3.91 2.96 -16.63
C SER A 78 -3.01 3.43 -15.48
N GLY A 79 -1.84 2.82 -15.33
CA GLY A 79 -0.81 3.21 -14.37
C GLY A 79 0.52 2.48 -14.64
N PRO A 80 1.63 2.90 -14.03
CA PRO A 80 2.97 2.40 -14.37
C PRO A 80 3.33 1.07 -13.71
N PHE A 81 2.47 0.53 -12.83
CA PHE A 81 2.81 -0.61 -11.98
C PHE A 81 2.44 -1.97 -12.58
N HIS A 82 1.59 -2.00 -13.60
CA HIS A 82 1.11 -3.22 -14.25
C HIS A 82 1.34 -3.15 -15.75
N GLY A 83 1.75 -4.28 -16.35
CA GLY A 83 1.86 -4.45 -17.79
C GLY A 83 0.51 -4.57 -18.48
N GLU A 84 0.54 -4.78 -19.80
CA GLU A 84 -0.67 -5.03 -20.60
C GLU A 84 -1.39 -6.32 -20.20
N ASP A 85 -0.64 -7.31 -19.70
CA ASP A 85 -1.13 -8.56 -19.13
C ASP A 85 -1.83 -8.40 -17.77
N GLY A 86 -1.81 -7.18 -17.20
CA GLY A 86 -2.39 -6.87 -15.90
C GLY A 86 -1.59 -7.39 -14.70
N LEU A 87 -0.37 -7.92 -14.94
CA LEU A 87 0.57 -8.35 -13.91
C LEU A 87 1.57 -7.24 -13.59
N PRO A 88 2.30 -7.31 -12.46
CA PRO A 88 3.30 -6.30 -12.13
C PRO A 88 4.40 -6.26 -13.19
N VAL A 89 4.88 -5.05 -13.53
CA VAL A 89 5.92 -4.85 -14.57
C VAL A 89 7.26 -5.53 -14.26
N VAL A 90 7.44 -6.01 -13.03
CA VAL A 90 8.61 -6.78 -12.58
C VAL A 90 8.12 -8.00 -11.79
N THR A 91 8.79 -9.15 -11.97
CA THR A 91 8.46 -10.37 -11.22
C THR A 91 8.72 -10.17 -9.73
N PRO A 92 7.68 -10.29 -8.86
CA PRO A 92 7.87 -10.13 -7.42
C PRO A 92 8.71 -11.25 -6.83
N ARG A 93 9.68 -10.91 -5.98
CA ARG A 93 10.34 -11.89 -5.11
C ARG A 93 9.40 -12.28 -3.98
N VAL A 94 9.07 -13.56 -3.89
CA VAL A 94 8.27 -14.11 -2.78
C VAL A 94 9.20 -14.47 -1.63
N LEU A 95 8.95 -13.88 -0.46
CA LEU A 95 9.70 -14.21 0.75
C LEU A 95 9.23 -15.56 1.31
N THR A 96 10.19 -16.37 1.75
CA THR A 96 9.92 -17.53 2.61
C THR A 96 9.34 -17.08 3.96
N LEU A 97 8.77 -18.01 4.72
CA LEU A 97 8.26 -17.73 6.06
C LEU A 97 9.36 -17.19 6.98
N ALA A 98 10.56 -17.77 6.92
CA ALA A 98 11.70 -17.35 7.73
C ALA A 98 12.12 -15.90 7.40
N GLU A 99 12.28 -15.58 6.12
CA GLU A 99 12.62 -14.21 5.67
C GLU A 99 11.52 -13.21 6.05
N ARG A 100 10.25 -13.58 5.91
CA ARG A 100 9.12 -12.74 6.33
C ARG A 100 9.17 -12.45 7.83
N ASN A 101 9.44 -13.46 8.65
CA ASN A 101 9.50 -13.30 10.10
C ASN A 101 10.70 -12.44 10.51
N ALA A 102 11.87 -12.62 9.90
CA ALA A 102 13.05 -11.80 10.15
C ALA A 102 12.85 -10.32 9.76
N ALA A 103 12.00 -10.04 8.78
CA ALA A 103 11.67 -8.68 8.36
C ALA A 103 10.64 -7.97 9.25
N ARG A 104 10.01 -8.66 10.22
CA ARG A 104 9.10 -8.04 11.18
C ARG A 104 9.93 -7.38 12.26
N THR A 105 9.65 -6.10 12.53
CA THR A 105 10.18 -5.43 13.70
C THR A 105 9.68 -6.15 14.96
N PRO A 106 10.56 -6.57 15.89
CA PRO A 106 10.15 -7.14 17.17
C PRO A 106 9.13 -6.23 17.88
N LEU A 107 8.03 -6.84 18.33
CA LEU A 107 7.08 -6.21 19.24
C LEU A 107 7.65 -6.42 20.64
N ASP A 108 8.42 -5.44 21.10
CA ASP A 108 8.90 -5.35 22.49
C ASP A 108 7.82 -4.65 23.32
#